data_AF-A0A1B6GLY8-F1
#
_entry.id   AF-A0A1B6GLY8-F1
#
_cell.length_a   1.000
_cell.length_b   1.000
_cell.length_c   1.000
_cell.angle_alpha   90.00
_cell.angle_beta   90.00
_cell.angle_gamma   90.00
#
_symmetry.space_group_name_H-M   'P 1'
#
loop_
_entity.id
_entity.type
_entity.pdbx_description
1 polymer ?
#
loop_
_entity_poly.entity_id
_entity_poly.type
_entity_poly.pdbx_seq_one_letter_code
_entity_poly.pdbx_strand_id
1 'polypeptide(L)'
;EDPHRAIIRDGIPVNKSVSVQSLLYDSYTKYGSLTAGELERLRIKHRLKVVQSLEDGLSRNIMRSIVTDGYFKQEELMELLQFIREELLSGQKQQEERYDPSKPPYEAYCIDYELFQALFTGISPWGKGARPNDLSARLFRLMDRNGDGLLNVREVVTALGLTCTAELTQRLRLLYILHLPPLLPTADIESPTLSEDGAEIATEATDFFEDSLQLNTGSDTSTPVLERSASTSSQPPLGCEETWEVRSMNSLRALMDAPRGKGTPRMSQPHFIALWRSLHDILTAQPDDQQMYHAIASIGTLLLQLGDVGKKFYAARDESNESLVQAADQWQSPTDTVSDRNGNPGSLADAEWSIALEQFIATTLTGQPIVDFFSQRVDIVEAVSHMRRRRFTTIHTLADLQ
;
A
#
# COMPACT_ATOMS: atom_id res chain seq x y z
N GLU A 1 55.62 14.12 46.66
CA GLU A 1 55.33 13.30 45.46
C GLU A 1 56.16 13.84 44.31
N ASP A 2 56.91 12.98 43.62
CA ASP A 2 57.98 13.34 42.68
C ASP A 2 57.49 14.14 41.45
N PRO A 3 58.14 15.27 41.07
CA PRO A 3 57.72 16.11 39.93
C PRO A 3 58.10 15.56 38.54
N HIS A 4 58.76 14.40 38.47
CA HIS A 4 59.31 13.80 37.25
C HIS A 4 58.60 12.53 36.79
N ARG A 5 57.26 12.47 36.84
CA ARG A 5 56.54 11.43 36.08
C ARG A 5 56.70 11.72 34.58
N ALA A 6 57.44 10.86 33.88
CA ALA A 6 57.60 10.90 32.42
C ALA A 6 56.23 10.68 31.77
N ILE A 7 55.90 11.48 30.75
CA ILE A 7 54.69 11.29 29.96
C ILE A 7 55.00 10.17 28.98
N ILE A 8 54.38 9.01 29.14
CA ILE A 8 54.63 7.84 28.27
C ILE A 8 53.49 7.75 27.26
N ARG A 9 53.83 7.69 25.97
CA ARG A 9 52.88 7.42 24.88
C ARG A 9 53.40 6.20 24.11
N ASP A 10 52.58 5.17 23.97
CA ASP A 10 52.92 3.88 23.32
C ASP A 10 54.22 3.23 23.83
N GLY A 11 54.46 3.28 25.15
CA GLY A 11 55.63 2.67 25.79
C GLY A 11 56.93 3.47 25.66
N ILE A 12 56.91 4.64 25.02
CA ILE A 12 58.09 5.50 24.83
C ILE A 12 57.97 6.75 25.72
N PRO A 13 59.02 7.13 26.48
CA PRO A 13 59.03 8.38 27.25
C PRO A 13 59.07 9.58 26.31
N VAL A 14 58.03 10.43 26.38
CA VAL A 14 57.89 11.64 25.57
C VAL A 14 58.43 12.84 26.34
N ASN A 15 59.30 13.62 25.69
CA ASN A 15 59.80 14.88 26.24
C ASN A 15 58.64 15.87 26.47
N LYS A 16 58.57 16.48 27.66
CA LYS A 16 57.49 17.40 28.06
C LYS A 16 57.44 18.70 27.25
N SER A 17 58.52 19.07 26.56
CA SER A 17 58.61 20.26 25.72
C SER A 17 59.23 19.94 24.37
N VAL A 18 58.55 20.35 23.30
CA VAL A 18 59.03 20.31 21.91
C VAL A 18 59.42 21.73 21.52
N SER A 19 60.59 21.92 20.90
CA SER A 19 61.00 23.22 20.38
C SER A 19 60.07 23.66 19.26
N VAL A 20 59.54 24.89 19.35
CA VAL A 20 58.66 25.48 18.32
C VAL A 20 59.36 25.50 16.95
N GLN A 21 60.67 25.71 16.91
CA GLN A 21 61.47 25.68 15.67
C GLN A 21 61.55 24.28 15.07
N SER A 22 61.72 23.26 15.91
CA SER A 22 61.70 21.86 15.44
C SER A 22 60.32 21.47 14.93
N LEU A 23 59.24 21.94 15.58
CA LEU A 23 57.87 21.70 15.14
C LEU A 23 57.57 22.39 13.79
N LEU A 24 58.01 23.64 13.62
CA LEU A 24 57.89 24.38 12.37
C LEU A 24 58.69 23.72 11.25
N TYR A 25 59.95 23.37 11.50
CA TYR A 25 60.79 22.68 10.53
C TYR A 25 60.20 21.32 10.12
N ASP A 26 59.76 20.50 11.09
CA ASP A 26 59.12 19.21 10.82
C ASP A 26 57.79 19.34 10.05
N SER A 27 57.01 20.39 10.32
CA SER A 27 55.74 20.61 9.63
C SER A 27 55.95 21.05 8.17
N TYR A 28 56.87 21.98 7.91
CA TYR A 28 57.18 22.38 6.53
C TYR A 28 57.90 21.28 5.74
N THR A 29 58.76 20.48 6.37
CA THR A 29 59.44 19.37 5.69
C THR A 29 58.51 18.20 5.38
N LYS A 30 57.56 17.89 6.27
CA LYS A 30 56.61 16.76 6.07
C LYS A 30 55.37 17.14 5.28
N TYR A 31 54.87 18.37 5.41
CA TYR A 31 53.58 18.80 4.87
C TYR A 31 53.65 20.07 4.01
N GLY A 32 54.84 20.62 3.74
CA GLY A 32 54.99 21.85 2.97
C GLY A 32 54.51 21.78 1.51
N SER A 33 54.36 20.56 0.97
CA SER A 33 53.76 20.33 -0.35
C SER A 33 52.23 20.24 -0.32
N LEU A 34 51.61 20.13 0.87
CA LEU A 34 50.17 19.92 1.00
C LEU A 34 49.42 21.23 0.81
N THR A 35 48.66 21.32 -0.28
CA THR A 35 47.82 22.49 -0.55
C THR A 35 46.44 22.35 0.10
N ALA A 36 45.77 23.48 0.36
CA ALA A 36 44.37 23.47 0.82
C ALA A 36 43.44 22.72 -0.15
N GLY A 37 43.71 22.80 -1.46
CA GLY A 37 42.96 22.07 -2.49
C GLY A 37 43.16 20.56 -2.41
N GLU A 38 44.38 20.08 -2.16
CA GLU A 38 44.65 18.65 -1.94
C GLU A 38 44.00 18.12 -0.66
N LEU A 39 43.99 18.93 0.40
CA LEU A 39 43.33 18.58 1.65
C LEU A 39 41.81 18.44 1.45
N GLU A 40 41.17 19.39 0.76
CA GLU A 40 39.73 19.31 0.49
C GLU A 40 39.41 18.15 -0.46
N ARG A 41 40.23 17.90 -1.48
CA ARG A 41 40.09 16.72 -2.36
C ARG A 41 40.17 15.41 -1.57
N LEU A 42 41.15 15.30 -0.66
CA LEU A 42 41.27 14.13 0.22
C LEU A 42 40.08 14.03 1.18
N ARG A 43 39.60 15.16 1.71
CA ARG A 43 38.42 15.20 2.59
C ARG A 43 37.18 14.71 1.85
N ILE A 44 36.87 15.22 0.65
CA ILE A 44 35.74 14.78 -0.17
C ILE A 44 35.87 13.28 -0.49
N LYS A 45 37.06 12.84 -0.93
CA LYS A 45 37.33 11.43 -1.26
C LYS A 45 37.05 10.49 -0.08
N HIS A 46 37.56 10.80 1.11
CA HIS A 46 37.35 9.95 2.28
C HIS A 46 35.94 10.09 2.86
N ARG A 47 35.33 11.28 2.80
CA ARG A 47 33.94 11.49 3.21
C ARG A 47 32.98 10.64 2.36
N LEU A 48 33.14 10.64 1.04
CA LEU A 48 32.33 9.82 0.14
C LEU A 48 32.47 8.32 0.45
N LYS A 49 33.68 7.83 0.71
CA LYS A 49 33.91 6.44 1.12
C LYS A 49 33.20 6.08 2.43
N VAL A 50 33.24 6.98 3.43
CA VAL A 50 32.57 6.77 4.70
C VAL A 50 31.05 6.73 4.51
N VAL A 51 30.50 7.67 3.74
CA VAL A 51 29.05 7.71 3.43
C VAL A 51 28.63 6.42 2.72
N GLN A 52 29.34 6.01 1.65
CA GLN A 52 29.08 4.75 0.94
C GLN A 52 29.14 3.54 1.87
N SER A 53 30.16 3.44 2.72
CA SER A 53 30.28 2.33 3.68
C SER A 53 29.12 2.29 4.69
N LEU A 54 28.62 3.45 5.13
CA LEU A 54 27.47 3.55 6.03
C LEU A 54 26.18 3.16 5.31
N GLU A 55 25.98 3.66 4.10
CA GLU A 55 24.83 3.33 3.25
C GLU A 55 24.77 1.85 2.86
N ASP A 56 25.91 1.24 2.55
CA ASP A 56 26.02 -0.19 2.28
C ASP A 56 25.72 -1.01 3.54
N GLY A 57 26.17 -0.52 4.70
CA GLY A 57 25.85 -1.10 6.00
C GLY A 57 24.35 -1.10 6.27
N LEU A 58 23.71 0.06 6.07
CA LEU A 58 22.27 0.24 6.21
C LEU A 58 21.50 -0.65 5.22
N SER A 59 21.89 -0.67 3.94
CA SER A 59 21.25 -1.49 2.91
C SER A 59 21.31 -2.98 3.25
N ARG A 60 22.44 -3.47 3.77
CA ARG A 60 22.56 -4.84 4.28
C ARG A 60 21.64 -5.11 5.48
N ASN A 61 21.50 -4.14 6.39
CA ASN A 61 20.61 -4.30 7.54
C ASN A 61 19.14 -4.34 7.12
N ILE A 62 18.73 -3.50 6.17
CA ILE A 62 17.40 -3.52 5.56
C ILE A 62 17.14 -4.90 4.95
N MET A 63 18.02 -5.37 4.05
CA MET A 63 17.86 -6.66 3.38
C MET A 63 17.70 -7.82 4.37
N ARG A 64 18.54 -7.88 5.41
CA ARG A 64 18.44 -8.93 6.45
C ARG A 64 17.11 -8.90 7.19
N SER A 65 16.52 -7.72 7.37
CA SER A 65 15.26 -7.56 8.09
C SER A 65 14.02 -7.93 7.27
N ILE A 66 14.07 -7.82 5.93
CA ILE A 66 12.90 -8.00 5.07
C ILE A 66 12.95 -9.29 4.24
N VAL A 67 14.14 -9.88 4.03
CA VAL A 67 14.27 -11.14 3.26
C VAL A 67 13.48 -12.30 3.88
N THR A 68 13.23 -12.24 5.20
CA THR A 68 12.41 -13.23 5.92
C THR A 68 10.94 -13.19 5.53
N ASP A 69 10.46 -12.11 4.92
CA ASP A 69 9.06 -11.97 4.50
C ASP A 69 8.74 -12.84 3.25
N GLY A 70 9.77 -13.33 2.55
CA GLY A 70 9.62 -14.40 1.54
C GLY A 70 9.06 -14.00 0.18
N TYR A 71 8.80 -12.72 -0.06
CA TYR A 71 8.27 -12.24 -1.35
C TYR A 71 9.29 -12.24 -2.48
N PHE A 72 10.53 -11.82 -2.18
CA PHE A 72 11.59 -11.60 -3.16
C PHE A 72 12.88 -12.30 -2.73
N LYS A 73 13.68 -12.70 -3.71
CA LYS A 73 15.04 -13.20 -3.50
C LYS A 73 15.97 -12.05 -3.09
N GLN A 74 17.11 -12.39 -2.52
CA GLN A 74 18.09 -11.40 -2.07
C GLN A 74 18.55 -10.47 -3.21
N GLU A 75 18.77 -11.01 -4.41
CA GLU A 75 19.19 -10.24 -5.59
C GLU A 75 18.08 -9.25 -6.03
N GLU A 76 16.83 -9.71 -6.09
CA GLU A 76 15.66 -8.90 -6.43
C GLU A 76 15.46 -7.74 -5.43
N LEU A 77 15.61 -8.02 -4.13
CA LEU A 77 15.53 -7.00 -3.07
C LEU A 77 16.64 -5.96 -3.18
N MET A 78 17.86 -6.40 -3.49
CA MET A 78 19.01 -5.51 -3.64
C MET A 78 18.79 -4.54 -4.80
N GLU A 79 18.34 -5.04 -5.95
CA GLU A 79 18.06 -4.22 -7.13
C GLU A 79 16.92 -3.22 -6.89
N LEU A 80 15.82 -3.68 -6.29
CA LEU A 80 14.70 -2.80 -5.94
C LEU A 80 15.10 -1.71 -4.95
N LEU A 81 15.82 -2.07 -3.89
CA LEU A 81 16.29 -1.11 -2.88
C LEU A 81 17.25 -0.09 -3.50
N GLN A 82 18.17 -0.55 -4.36
CA GLN A 82 19.07 0.34 -5.08
C GLN A 82 18.29 1.33 -5.97
N PHE A 83 17.27 0.84 -6.69
CA PHE A 83 16.42 1.70 -7.51
C PHE A 83 15.65 2.74 -6.67
N ILE A 84 15.04 2.35 -5.56
CA ILE A 84 14.35 3.28 -4.64
C ILE A 84 15.32 4.38 -4.18
N ARG A 85 16.54 4.02 -3.80
CA ARG A 85 17.57 4.98 -3.40
C ARG A 85 17.93 5.93 -4.55
N GLU A 86 18.14 5.41 -5.75
CA GLU A 86 18.44 6.20 -6.95
C GLU A 86 17.33 7.22 -7.28
N GLU A 87 16.06 6.87 -7.07
CA GLU A 87 14.93 7.78 -7.23
C GLU A 87 14.91 8.85 -6.14
N LEU A 88 15.04 8.46 -4.87
CA LEU A 88 15.05 9.40 -3.73
C LEU A 88 16.20 10.42 -3.80
N LEU A 89 17.40 9.99 -4.20
CA LEU A 89 18.53 10.93 -4.37
C LEU A 89 18.30 11.92 -5.52
N SER A 90 17.54 11.53 -6.54
CA SER A 90 17.29 12.38 -7.70
C SER A 90 16.16 13.38 -7.52
N GLY A 91 15.20 13.08 -6.63
CA GLY A 91 14.00 13.88 -6.41
C GLY A 91 14.22 15.24 -5.73
N GLN A 92 15.46 15.65 -5.39
CA GLN A 92 15.81 16.90 -4.67
C GLN A 92 15.10 17.13 -3.32
N LYS A 93 14.09 16.33 -2.96
CA LYS A 93 13.51 16.23 -1.61
C LYS A 93 14.53 15.54 -0.72
N GLN A 94 15.53 16.30 -0.25
CA GLN A 94 16.33 15.87 0.90
C GLN A 94 15.35 15.58 2.02
N GLN A 95 15.21 14.30 2.37
CA GLN A 95 14.57 13.90 3.61
C GLN A 95 15.44 14.50 4.73
N GLU A 96 15.04 15.67 5.24
CA GLU A 96 15.76 16.43 6.28
C GLU A 96 15.77 15.68 7.62
N GLU A 97 14.95 14.65 7.77
CA GLU A 97 14.95 13.80 8.95
C GLU A 97 16.15 12.86 8.92
N ARG A 98 17.17 13.21 9.73
CA ARG A 98 18.24 12.29 10.10
C ARG A 98 17.65 10.94 10.52
N TYR A 99 18.08 9.87 9.85
CA TYR A 99 17.78 8.50 10.25
C TYR A 99 18.01 8.31 11.76
N ASP A 100 16.96 7.89 12.46
CA ASP A 100 16.99 7.55 13.88
C ASP A 100 17.41 6.09 14.05
N PRO A 101 18.61 5.79 14.60
CA PRO A 101 19.08 4.43 14.79
C PRO A 101 18.23 3.57 15.71
N SER A 102 17.30 4.15 16.47
CA SER A 102 16.36 3.41 17.31
C SER A 102 15.21 2.79 16.51
N LYS A 103 14.93 3.30 15.30
CA LYS A 103 13.91 2.76 14.40
C LYS A 103 14.42 1.52 13.66
N PRO A 104 13.52 0.63 13.21
CA PRO A 104 13.89 -0.45 12.32
C PRO A 104 14.62 0.05 11.06
N PRO A 105 15.58 -0.72 10.51
CA PRO A 105 16.41 -0.25 9.40
C PRO A 105 15.61 0.09 8.13
N TYR A 106 14.49 -0.59 7.89
CA TYR A 106 13.64 -0.36 6.73
C TYR A 106 12.87 0.97 6.77
N GLU A 107 12.83 1.67 7.91
CA GLU A 107 12.29 3.03 8.04
C GLU A 107 13.25 4.12 7.53
N ALA A 108 14.46 3.73 7.10
CA ALA A 108 15.46 4.70 6.65
C ALA A 108 15.15 5.32 5.28
N TYR A 109 14.31 4.66 4.49
CA TYR A 109 13.86 5.15 3.20
C TYR A 109 12.34 5.01 3.14
N CYS A 110 11.67 6.13 2.96
CA CYS A 110 10.22 6.18 2.77
C CYS A 110 9.93 6.85 1.42
N ILE A 111 8.92 6.35 0.71
CA ILE A 111 8.49 6.87 -0.58
C ILE A 111 7.08 7.45 -0.48
N ASP A 112 6.83 8.52 -1.23
CA ASP A 112 5.49 9.11 -1.37
C ASP A 112 4.64 8.32 -2.38
N TYR A 113 3.36 8.70 -2.50
CA TYR A 113 2.43 8.04 -3.40
C TYR A 113 2.87 8.12 -4.88
N GLU A 114 3.47 9.23 -5.31
CA GLU A 114 3.92 9.41 -6.70
C GLU A 114 4.99 8.37 -7.07
N LEU A 115 6.01 8.22 -6.23
CA LEU A 115 7.05 7.21 -6.46
C LEU A 115 6.49 5.79 -6.33
N PHE A 116 5.59 5.53 -5.38
CA PHE A 116 4.92 4.23 -5.27
C PHE A 116 4.10 3.89 -6.53
N GLN A 117 3.35 4.85 -7.06
CA GLN A 117 2.55 4.68 -8.26
C GLN A 117 3.43 4.37 -9.49
N ALA A 118 4.58 5.04 -9.60
CA ALA A 118 5.57 4.74 -10.64
C ALA A 118 6.13 3.31 -10.52
N LEU A 119 6.46 2.86 -9.30
CA LEU A 119 6.91 1.48 -9.04
C LEU A 119 5.80 0.47 -9.35
N PHE A 120 4.56 0.74 -8.91
CA PHE A 120 3.41 -0.13 -9.15
C PHE A 120 3.14 -0.29 -10.65
N THR A 121 3.09 0.81 -11.41
CA THR A 121 2.87 0.78 -12.87
C THR A 121 4.03 0.17 -13.64
N GLY A 122 5.27 0.35 -13.17
CA GLY A 122 6.46 -0.18 -13.82
C GLY A 122 6.74 -1.67 -13.54
N ILE A 123 6.40 -2.16 -12.34
CA ILE A 123 6.77 -3.49 -11.86
C ILE A 123 5.55 -4.42 -11.77
N SER A 124 4.42 -3.92 -11.26
CA SER A 124 3.25 -4.77 -11.03
C SER A 124 2.53 -5.10 -12.33
N PRO A 125 2.08 -6.35 -12.55
CA PRO A 125 1.24 -6.70 -13.68
C PRO A 125 -0.12 -6.00 -13.59
N TRP A 126 -0.54 -5.60 -12.38
CA TRP A 126 -1.80 -4.89 -12.15
C TRP A 126 -1.73 -3.42 -12.58
N GLY A 127 -0.53 -2.89 -12.76
CA GLY A 127 -0.28 -1.53 -13.22
C GLY A 127 -0.44 -1.32 -14.73
N LYS A 128 -0.72 -2.40 -15.49
CA LYS A 128 -0.83 -2.38 -16.96
C LYS A 128 -2.27 -2.21 -17.47
N GLY A 129 -3.26 -2.26 -16.58
CA GLY A 129 -4.67 -2.11 -16.93
C GLY A 129 -5.07 -0.67 -17.25
N ALA A 130 -6.35 -0.45 -17.57
CA ALA A 130 -6.87 0.86 -17.97
C ALA A 130 -6.86 1.90 -16.82
N ARG A 131 -7.12 1.48 -15.58
CA ARG A 131 -7.19 2.35 -14.39
C ARG A 131 -6.24 1.88 -13.28
N PRO A 132 -4.91 1.95 -13.49
CA PRO A 132 -3.95 1.47 -12.51
C PRO A 132 -3.90 2.35 -11.26
N ASN A 133 -4.29 3.62 -11.38
CA ASN A 133 -4.22 4.63 -10.32
C ASN A 133 -5.17 4.33 -9.15
N ASP A 134 -6.40 3.92 -9.44
CA ASP A 134 -7.40 3.62 -8.41
C ASP A 134 -6.96 2.42 -7.56
N LEU A 135 -6.32 1.44 -8.21
CA LEU A 135 -5.83 0.24 -7.53
C LEU A 135 -4.55 0.54 -6.74
N SER A 136 -3.63 1.34 -7.29
CA SER A 136 -2.43 1.77 -6.57
C SER A 136 -2.78 2.62 -5.35
N ALA A 137 -3.75 3.54 -5.44
CA ALA A 137 -4.17 4.37 -4.32
C ALA A 137 -4.75 3.52 -3.17
N ARG A 138 -5.56 2.52 -3.50
CA ARG A 138 -6.14 1.59 -2.52
C ARG A 138 -5.06 0.71 -1.88
N LEU A 139 -4.12 0.20 -2.69
CA LEU A 139 -3.01 -0.59 -2.18
C LEU A 139 -2.08 0.25 -1.29
N PHE A 140 -1.79 1.48 -1.68
CA PHE A 140 -0.98 2.41 -0.88
C PHE A 140 -1.60 2.63 0.50
N ARG A 141 -2.90 3.00 0.56
CA ARG A 141 -3.62 3.17 1.83
C ARG A 141 -3.61 1.89 2.67
N LEU A 142 -3.80 0.73 2.05
CA LEU A 142 -3.76 -0.55 2.75
C LEU A 142 -2.38 -0.83 3.38
N MET A 143 -1.29 -0.46 2.67
CA MET A 143 0.08 -0.71 3.08
C MET A 143 0.64 0.29 4.07
N ASP A 144 0.17 1.55 4.07
CA ASP A 144 0.59 2.62 4.99
C ASP A 144 0.10 2.32 6.43
N ARG A 145 0.86 1.51 7.18
CA ARG A 145 0.39 0.96 8.47
C ARG A 145 0.33 2.01 9.56
N ASN A 146 1.27 2.94 9.55
CA ASN A 146 1.41 4.03 10.51
C ASN A 146 0.55 5.26 10.13
N GLY A 147 0.02 5.33 8.90
CA GLY A 147 -0.87 6.39 8.45
C GLY A 147 -0.16 7.71 8.24
N ASP A 148 1.13 7.69 7.91
CA ASP A 148 1.94 8.89 7.73
C ASP A 148 1.93 9.41 6.28
N GLY A 149 1.21 8.73 5.38
CA GLY A 149 1.12 9.08 3.96
C GLY A 149 2.40 8.75 3.19
N LEU A 150 3.29 7.94 3.75
CA LEU A 150 4.49 7.42 3.11
C LEU A 150 4.54 5.90 3.25
N LEU A 151 5.34 5.24 2.43
CA LEU A 151 5.63 3.81 2.58
C LEU A 151 7.10 3.60 2.84
N ASN A 152 7.42 2.90 3.94
CA ASN A 152 8.79 2.44 4.18
C ASN A 152 9.15 1.26 3.26
N VAL A 153 10.43 0.88 3.23
CA VAL A 153 10.91 -0.19 2.32
C VAL A 153 10.14 -1.50 2.48
N ARG A 154 9.77 -1.86 3.71
CA ARG A 154 9.07 -3.13 3.99
C ARG A 154 7.64 -3.11 3.45
N GLU A 155 6.95 -1.98 3.58
CA GLU A 155 5.60 -1.80 3.05
C GLU A 155 5.59 -1.81 1.53
N VAL A 156 6.54 -1.15 0.88
CA VAL A 156 6.72 -1.20 -0.59
C VAL A 156 6.98 -2.62 -1.07
N VAL A 157 7.90 -3.34 -0.41
CA VAL A 157 8.22 -4.74 -0.75
C VAL A 157 7.01 -5.64 -0.56
N THR A 158 6.22 -5.43 0.50
CA THR A 158 4.99 -6.20 0.74
C THR A 158 3.97 -5.92 -0.36
N ALA A 159 3.76 -4.65 -0.73
CA ALA A 159 2.83 -4.26 -1.78
C ALA A 159 3.17 -4.89 -3.14
N LEU A 160 4.43 -4.76 -3.56
CA LEU A 160 4.90 -5.34 -4.82
C LEU A 160 4.94 -6.86 -4.74
N GLY A 161 5.37 -7.44 -3.62
CA GLY A 161 5.36 -8.88 -3.38
C GLY A 161 3.99 -9.50 -3.53
N LEU A 162 2.97 -8.89 -2.91
CA LEU A 162 1.57 -9.32 -3.01
C LEU A 162 1.01 -9.24 -4.42
N THR A 163 1.50 -8.34 -5.28
CA THR A 163 0.99 -8.19 -6.65
C THR A 163 1.83 -8.89 -7.70
N CYS A 164 3.09 -9.23 -7.41
CA CYS A 164 4.06 -9.78 -8.35
C CYS A 164 4.45 -11.24 -8.10
N THR A 165 4.57 -11.68 -6.84
CA THR A 165 5.20 -12.97 -6.51
C THR A 165 4.42 -13.82 -5.52
N ALA A 166 3.44 -13.25 -4.82
CA ALA A 166 2.56 -13.99 -3.92
C ALA A 166 1.79 -15.10 -4.64
N GLU A 167 1.31 -16.07 -3.87
CA GLU A 167 0.50 -17.16 -4.41
C GLU A 167 -0.84 -16.62 -4.95
N LEU A 168 -1.36 -17.24 -6.01
CA LEU A 168 -2.60 -16.83 -6.67
C LEU A 168 -3.78 -16.60 -5.72
N THR A 169 -3.91 -17.40 -4.65
CA THR A 169 -5.00 -17.24 -3.66
C THR A 169 -4.83 -15.97 -2.82
N GLN A 170 -3.59 -15.61 -2.46
CA GLN A 170 -3.28 -14.36 -1.77
C GLN A 170 -3.50 -13.16 -2.68
N ARG A 171 -3.16 -13.28 -3.97
CA ARG A 171 -3.39 -12.24 -4.98
C ARG A 171 -4.88 -11.95 -5.17
N LEU A 172 -5.70 -13.00 -5.30
CA LEU A 172 -7.16 -12.86 -5.39
C LEU A 172 -7.78 -12.35 -4.08
N ARG A 173 -7.26 -12.78 -2.92
CA ARG A 173 -7.67 -12.24 -1.61
C ARG A 173 -7.36 -10.75 -1.48
N LEU A 174 -6.17 -10.33 -1.89
CA LEU A 174 -5.81 -8.90 -1.91
C LEU A 174 -6.78 -8.14 -2.79
N LEU A 175 -7.06 -8.63 -4.00
CA LEU A 175 -8.01 -7.97 -4.90
C LEU A 175 -9.40 -7.84 -4.27
N TYR A 176 -9.88 -8.88 -3.58
CA TYR A 176 -11.12 -8.82 -2.81
C TYR A 176 -11.09 -7.72 -1.74
N ILE A 177 -10.03 -7.69 -0.92
CA ILE A 177 -9.89 -6.73 0.18
C ILE A 177 -9.79 -5.29 -0.33
N LEU A 178 -9.10 -5.05 -1.46
CA LEU A 178 -9.01 -3.71 -2.06
C LEU A 178 -10.37 -3.17 -2.53
N HIS A 179 -11.39 -4.03 -2.66
CA HIS A 179 -12.75 -3.65 -3.03
C HIS A 179 -13.72 -3.70 -1.85
N LEU A 180 -13.22 -3.70 -0.60
CA LEU A 180 -14.05 -3.54 0.59
C LEU A 180 -13.94 -2.10 1.15
N PRO A 181 -14.98 -1.61 1.85
CA PRO A 181 -14.88 -0.39 2.64
C PRO A 181 -13.80 -0.51 3.74
N PRO A 182 -13.04 0.57 4.04
CA PRO A 182 -13.15 1.93 3.50
C PRO A 182 -12.20 2.16 2.29
N LEU A 183 -11.60 1.12 1.73
CA LEU A 183 -10.67 1.25 0.62
C LEU A 183 -11.39 1.66 -0.67
N LEU A 184 -12.56 1.08 -0.92
CA LEU A 184 -13.45 1.51 -1.99
C LEU A 184 -14.66 2.21 -1.35
N PRO A 185 -14.68 3.55 -1.27
CA PRO A 185 -15.85 4.32 -0.85
C PRO A 185 -17.03 4.07 -1.79
N THR A 186 -18.25 4.17 -1.29
CA THR A 186 -19.48 4.04 -2.08
C THR A 186 -19.58 5.08 -3.21
N ALA A 187 -19.03 6.29 -2.99
CA ALA A 187 -18.95 7.34 -4.00
C ALA A 187 -18.19 6.91 -5.28
N ASP A 188 -17.17 6.04 -5.15
CA ASP A 188 -16.38 5.56 -6.28
C ASP A 188 -17.08 4.40 -7.03
N ILE A 189 -18.17 3.88 -6.47
CA ILE A 189 -18.94 2.75 -7.02
C ILE A 189 -20.12 3.26 -7.85
N GLU A 190 -20.69 4.39 -7.47
CA GLU A 190 -21.77 5.07 -8.18
C GLU A 190 -21.23 5.70 -9.48
N SER A 191 -21.32 4.94 -10.57
CA SER A 191 -21.26 5.51 -11.92
C SER A 191 -22.55 6.33 -12.15
N PRO A 192 -22.52 7.45 -12.89
CA PRO A 192 -23.65 8.39 -12.97
C PRO A 192 -24.90 7.63 -13.41
N THR A 193 -26.00 7.82 -12.68
CA THR A 193 -27.28 7.17 -12.95
C THR A 193 -27.64 7.36 -14.42
N LEU A 194 -27.61 6.28 -15.20
CA LEU A 194 -28.32 6.21 -16.47
C LEU A 194 -29.79 6.46 -16.14
N SER A 195 -30.28 7.64 -16.51
CA SER A 195 -31.72 7.88 -16.58
C SER A 195 -32.33 6.88 -17.57
N GLU A 196 -33.58 6.51 -17.34
CA GLU A 196 -34.34 5.53 -18.14
C GLU A 196 -34.46 5.91 -19.64
N ASP A 197 -33.93 7.07 -20.05
CA ASP A 197 -33.98 7.61 -21.42
C ASP A 197 -32.59 7.76 -22.09
N GLY A 198 -31.53 7.14 -21.54
CA GLY A 198 -30.23 7.04 -22.23
C GLY A 198 -29.48 8.36 -22.43
N ALA A 199 -29.86 9.43 -21.73
CA ALA A 199 -29.09 10.66 -21.65
C ALA A 199 -28.15 10.61 -20.43
N GLU A 200 -26.86 10.82 -20.66
CA GLU A 200 -25.86 11.03 -19.60
C GLU A 200 -26.28 12.26 -18.79
N ILE A 201 -26.64 12.07 -17.51
CA ILE A 201 -26.82 13.18 -16.59
C ILE A 201 -25.42 13.65 -16.20
N ALA A 202 -25.04 14.84 -16.65
CA ALA A 202 -23.85 15.53 -16.19
C ALA A 202 -24.02 15.89 -14.69
N THR A 203 -23.59 15.00 -13.81
CA THR A 203 -23.56 15.22 -12.35
C THR A 203 -22.51 16.25 -11.93
N GLU A 204 -21.57 16.60 -12.81
CA GLU A 204 -20.56 17.64 -12.57
C GLU A 204 -21.16 19.05 -12.42
N ALA A 205 -22.43 19.26 -12.83
CA ALA A 205 -23.09 20.55 -12.70
C ALA A 205 -23.80 20.76 -11.34
N THR A 206 -24.09 19.72 -10.55
CA THR A 206 -24.78 19.92 -9.26
C THR A 206 -23.86 20.50 -8.19
N ASP A 207 -22.57 20.17 -8.22
CA ASP A 207 -21.58 20.73 -7.29
C ASP A 207 -21.34 22.23 -7.51
N PHE A 208 -21.53 22.73 -8.74
CA PHE A 208 -21.37 24.15 -9.06
C PHE A 208 -22.55 25.03 -8.60
N PHE A 209 -23.76 24.46 -8.55
CA PHE A 209 -24.96 25.18 -8.11
C PHE A 209 -25.23 25.06 -6.60
N GLU A 210 -24.68 24.05 -5.93
CA GLU A 210 -24.80 23.91 -4.47
C GLU A 210 -23.90 24.91 -3.73
N ASP A 211 -22.71 25.22 -4.29
CA ASP A 211 -21.79 26.23 -3.73
C ASP A 211 -22.26 27.68 -3.95
N SER A 212 -23.15 27.92 -4.92
CA SER A 212 -23.66 29.25 -5.24
C SER A 212 -24.96 29.65 -4.52
N LEU A 213 -25.52 28.76 -3.67
CA LEU A 213 -26.69 29.07 -2.84
C LEU A 213 -26.38 29.34 -1.36
N GLN A 214 -25.11 29.28 -0.93
CA GLN A 214 -24.72 29.58 0.46
C GLN A 214 -24.23 31.02 0.69
N LEU A 215 -24.12 31.84 -0.37
CA LEU A 215 -23.69 33.23 -0.27
C LEU A 215 -24.88 34.20 -0.24
N ASN A 216 -25.70 34.18 0.81
CA ASN A 216 -26.36 35.42 1.26
C ASN A 216 -26.97 35.37 2.68
N THR A 217 -26.15 35.41 3.73
CA THR A 217 -26.48 36.13 4.98
C THR A 217 -25.22 36.56 5.73
N GLY A 218 -24.88 37.84 5.61
CA GLY A 218 -24.40 38.73 6.69
C GLY A 218 -23.16 38.36 7.53
N SER A 219 -22.04 39.03 7.22
CA SER A 219 -21.01 39.63 8.12
C SER A 219 -20.74 39.02 9.52
N ASP A 220 -19.53 38.51 9.75
CA ASP A 220 -18.44 39.26 10.42
C ASP A 220 -17.19 38.39 10.66
N THR A 221 -16.03 38.94 10.31
CA THR A 221 -14.65 38.71 10.85
C THR A 221 -14.29 37.40 11.57
N SER A 222 -13.36 36.62 10.97
CA SER A 222 -12.04 36.17 11.51
C SER A 222 -11.68 34.71 11.15
N THR A 223 -10.53 34.54 10.48
CA THR A 223 -9.59 33.38 10.47
C THR A 223 -10.12 31.93 10.45
N PRO A 224 -9.76 31.07 9.47
CA PRO A 224 -9.96 29.63 9.62
C PRO A 224 -8.83 29.02 10.47
N VAL A 225 -9.21 28.56 11.65
CA VAL A 225 -8.41 27.76 12.58
C VAL A 225 -8.33 26.32 12.08
N LEU A 226 -7.13 25.74 12.17
CA LEU A 226 -6.85 24.31 12.03
C LEU A 226 -7.66 23.51 13.06
N GLU A 227 -8.68 22.75 12.63
CA GLU A 227 -9.37 21.81 13.52
C GLU A 227 -8.61 20.49 13.65
N ARG A 228 -7.85 20.49 14.74
CA ARG A 228 -7.33 19.37 15.50
C ARG A 228 -8.44 18.40 15.91
N SER A 229 -8.12 17.12 15.81
CA SER A 229 -8.83 15.97 16.35
C SER A 229 -9.47 16.23 17.72
N ALA A 230 -10.79 16.05 17.81
CA ALA A 230 -11.51 15.92 19.07
C ALA A 230 -12.08 14.50 19.15
N SER A 231 -11.44 13.68 19.99
CA SER A 231 -11.98 12.45 20.53
C SER A 231 -13.30 12.73 21.26
N THR A 232 -14.42 12.44 20.62
CA THR A 232 -15.73 12.36 21.28
C THR A 232 -16.10 10.91 21.50
N SER A 233 -15.97 10.49 22.75
CA SER A 233 -16.58 9.29 23.29
C SER A 233 -18.10 9.46 23.26
N SER A 234 -18.73 9.12 22.15
CA SER A 234 -20.14 8.72 22.13
C SER A 234 -20.16 7.20 22.02
N GLN A 235 -20.40 6.51 23.14
CA GLN A 235 -20.79 5.11 23.10
C GLN A 235 -22.02 4.99 22.18
N PRO A 236 -22.02 4.08 21.20
CA PRO A 236 -23.25 3.79 20.48
C PRO A 236 -24.23 3.10 21.44
N PRO A 237 -25.55 3.27 21.24
CA PRO A 237 -26.54 2.53 22.01
C PRO A 237 -26.29 1.02 21.81
N LEU A 238 -26.40 0.26 22.90
CA LEU A 238 -26.37 -1.19 22.89
C LEU A 238 -27.39 -1.71 21.86
N GLY A 239 -26.91 -2.40 20.81
CA GLY A 239 -27.76 -3.14 19.88
C GLY A 239 -27.76 -2.72 18.40
N CYS A 240 -26.76 -1.99 17.91
CA CYS A 240 -26.56 -1.82 16.46
C CYS A 240 -25.56 -2.86 15.94
N GLU A 241 -26.02 -3.77 15.08
CA GLU A 241 -25.20 -4.78 14.43
C GLU A 241 -24.05 -4.18 13.61
N GLU A 242 -22.91 -4.87 13.55
CA GLU A 242 -21.82 -4.57 12.62
C GLU A 242 -22.32 -4.73 11.17
N THR A 243 -22.90 -3.66 10.65
CA THR A 243 -23.19 -3.45 9.24
C THR A 243 -21.87 -3.56 8.48
N TRP A 244 -21.88 -4.29 7.36
CA TRP A 244 -20.72 -4.59 6.51
C TRP A 244 -19.98 -3.33 6.00
N GLU A 245 -20.57 -2.15 6.17
CA GLU A 245 -20.12 -0.84 5.68
C GLU A 245 -18.97 -0.21 6.48
N VAL A 246 -18.76 -0.59 7.74
CA VAL A 246 -17.77 0.10 8.60
C VAL A 246 -16.72 -0.87 9.12
N ARG A 247 -15.65 -1.06 8.33
CA ARG A 247 -14.44 -1.77 8.79
C ARG A 247 -13.28 -0.82 9.01
N SER A 248 -12.50 -1.08 10.05
CA SER A 248 -11.24 -0.37 10.26
C SER A 248 -10.16 -0.86 9.30
N MET A 249 -9.23 0.02 8.93
CA MET A 249 -8.04 -0.35 8.13
C MET A 249 -7.25 -1.50 8.74
N ASN A 250 -7.17 -1.56 10.07
CA ASN A 250 -6.49 -2.65 10.79
C ASN A 250 -7.21 -4.00 10.61
N SER A 251 -8.54 -4.00 10.53
CA SER A 251 -9.32 -5.20 10.20
C SER A 251 -8.96 -5.71 8.80
N LEU A 252 -8.93 -4.84 7.79
CA LEU A 252 -8.56 -5.22 6.42
C LEU A 252 -7.13 -5.79 6.33
N ARG A 253 -6.18 -5.20 7.07
CA ARG A 253 -4.80 -5.72 7.16
C ARG A 253 -4.76 -7.10 7.81
N ALA A 254 -5.50 -7.30 8.90
CA ALA A 254 -5.58 -8.60 9.56
C ALA A 254 -6.17 -9.69 8.65
N LEU A 255 -7.07 -9.34 7.73
CA LEU A 255 -7.61 -10.30 6.74
C LEU A 255 -6.55 -10.81 5.76
N MET A 256 -5.52 -10.02 5.46
CA MET A 256 -4.40 -10.49 4.63
C MET A 256 -3.59 -11.58 5.33
N ASP A 257 -3.41 -11.44 6.65
CA ASP A 257 -2.63 -12.34 7.49
C ASP A 257 -3.45 -13.55 8.00
N ALA A 258 -4.78 -13.53 7.83
CA ALA A 258 -5.68 -14.55 8.37
C ALA A 258 -5.57 -15.91 7.65
N PRO A 259 -5.49 -17.04 8.39
CA PRO A 259 -5.51 -18.37 7.80
C PRO A 259 -6.91 -18.69 7.26
N ARG A 260 -7.01 -18.89 5.93
CA ARG A 260 -8.18 -19.39 5.17
C ARG A 260 -9.54 -18.81 5.59
N GLY A 261 -9.90 -17.65 5.04
CA GLY A 261 -11.29 -17.20 4.86
C GLY A 261 -12.10 -16.82 6.11
N LYS A 262 -11.65 -17.20 7.30
CA LYS A 262 -12.36 -16.90 8.55
C LYS A 262 -12.33 -15.40 8.83
N GLY A 263 -13.52 -14.80 8.97
CA GLY A 263 -13.69 -13.38 9.32
C GLY A 263 -13.74 -12.39 8.15
N THR A 264 -13.56 -12.86 6.91
CA THR A 264 -13.70 -11.99 5.72
C THR A 264 -15.19 -11.68 5.48
N PRO A 265 -15.59 -10.40 5.29
CA PRO A 265 -16.98 -10.06 5.07
C PRO A 265 -17.42 -10.58 3.70
N ARG A 266 -18.73 -10.73 3.54
CA ARG A 266 -19.32 -10.89 2.21
C ARG A 266 -19.34 -9.53 1.51
N MET A 267 -19.13 -9.54 0.21
CA MET A 267 -19.09 -8.37 -0.65
C MET A 267 -20.45 -8.19 -1.31
N SER A 268 -20.98 -6.97 -1.31
CA SER A 268 -22.23 -6.62 -1.99
C SER A 268 -22.04 -6.51 -3.51
N GLN A 269 -23.14 -6.49 -4.25
CA GLN A 269 -23.11 -6.52 -5.72
C GLN A 269 -22.37 -5.33 -6.33
N PRO A 270 -22.55 -4.08 -5.88
CA PRO A 270 -21.84 -2.94 -6.44
C PRO A 270 -20.32 -3.04 -6.26
N HIS A 271 -19.86 -3.47 -5.08
CA HIS A 271 -18.44 -3.71 -4.80
C HIS A 271 -17.88 -4.86 -5.64
N PHE A 272 -18.67 -5.92 -5.82
CA PHE A 272 -18.29 -7.02 -6.71
C PHE A 272 -18.14 -6.57 -8.17
N ILE A 273 -19.05 -5.74 -8.67
CA ILE A 273 -18.95 -5.19 -10.04
C ILE A 273 -17.67 -4.35 -10.18
N ALA A 274 -17.35 -3.51 -9.20
CA ALA A 274 -16.11 -2.73 -9.20
C ALA A 274 -14.85 -3.61 -9.16
N LEU A 275 -14.89 -4.69 -8.36
CA LEU A 275 -13.84 -5.72 -8.34
C LEU A 275 -13.68 -6.37 -9.70
N TRP A 276 -14.79 -6.83 -10.27
CA TRP A 276 -14.81 -7.56 -11.52
C TRP A 276 -14.30 -6.69 -12.67
N ARG A 277 -14.64 -5.39 -12.68
CA ARG A 277 -14.11 -4.40 -13.61
C ARG A 277 -12.59 -4.27 -13.48
N SER A 278 -12.07 -4.15 -12.25
CA SER A 278 -10.62 -4.08 -12.02
C SER A 278 -9.91 -5.37 -12.45
N LEU A 279 -10.51 -6.53 -12.19
CA LEU A 279 -9.99 -7.83 -12.64
C LEU A 279 -9.95 -7.93 -14.16
N HIS A 280 -11.02 -7.50 -14.84
CA HIS A 280 -11.07 -7.41 -16.30
C HIS A 280 -9.95 -6.51 -16.84
N ASP A 281 -9.79 -5.30 -16.28
CA ASP A 281 -8.76 -4.33 -16.71
C ASP A 281 -7.34 -4.91 -16.58
N ILE A 282 -7.07 -5.67 -15.51
CA ILE A 282 -5.77 -6.32 -15.27
C ILE A 282 -5.52 -7.44 -16.29
N LEU A 283 -6.52 -8.31 -16.51
CA LEU A 283 -6.36 -9.51 -17.34
C LEU A 283 -6.34 -9.21 -18.85
N THR A 284 -7.00 -8.13 -19.27
CA THR A 284 -7.11 -7.73 -20.69
C THR A 284 -6.04 -6.73 -21.12
N ALA A 285 -5.08 -6.41 -20.24
CA ALA A 285 -3.96 -5.52 -20.54
C ALA A 285 -3.02 -6.03 -21.65
N GLN A 286 -3.05 -7.34 -21.96
CA GLN A 286 -2.36 -7.91 -23.13
C GLN A 286 -3.39 -8.13 -24.25
N PRO A 287 -3.20 -7.53 -25.45
CA PRO A 287 -4.13 -7.72 -26.55
C PRO A 287 -4.10 -9.18 -27.05
N ASP A 288 -5.25 -9.66 -27.54
CA ASP A 288 -5.45 -10.91 -28.29
C ASP A 288 -5.52 -12.27 -27.57
N ASP A 289 -5.91 -12.32 -26.28
CA ASP A 289 -6.22 -13.61 -25.62
C ASP A 289 -7.72 -13.93 -25.60
N GLN A 290 -8.22 -14.55 -26.69
CA GLN A 290 -9.62 -14.99 -26.79
C GLN A 290 -10.04 -15.97 -25.67
N GLN A 291 -9.11 -16.81 -25.20
CA GLN A 291 -9.40 -17.76 -24.12
C GLN A 291 -9.59 -17.03 -22.79
N MET A 292 -8.80 -15.97 -22.55
CA MET A 292 -8.97 -15.08 -21.40
C MET A 292 -10.33 -14.38 -21.43
N TYR A 293 -10.72 -13.77 -22.56
CA TYR A 293 -12.03 -13.11 -22.67
C TYR A 293 -13.20 -14.06 -22.41
N HIS A 294 -13.15 -15.27 -22.97
CA HIS A 294 -14.16 -16.29 -22.71
C HIS A 294 -14.18 -16.73 -21.23
N ALA A 295 -13.01 -16.94 -20.62
CA ALA A 295 -12.90 -17.31 -19.22
C ALA A 295 -13.49 -16.22 -18.31
N ILE A 296 -13.17 -14.94 -18.56
CA ILE A 296 -13.73 -13.80 -17.83
C ILE A 296 -15.27 -13.78 -17.98
N ALA A 297 -15.81 -13.81 -19.20
CA ALA A 297 -17.26 -13.75 -19.39
C ALA A 297 -18.01 -14.92 -18.69
N SER A 298 -17.47 -16.14 -18.82
CA SER A 298 -18.03 -17.34 -18.19
C SER A 298 -18.00 -17.25 -16.66
N ILE A 299 -16.83 -16.95 -16.08
CA ILE A 299 -16.64 -16.88 -14.63
C ILE A 299 -17.44 -15.73 -14.02
N GLY A 300 -17.46 -14.56 -14.66
CA GLY A 300 -18.26 -13.42 -14.22
C GLY A 300 -19.74 -13.76 -14.15
N THR A 301 -20.26 -14.49 -15.15
CA THR A 301 -21.65 -14.96 -15.15
C THR A 301 -21.92 -15.97 -14.04
N LEU A 302 -21.01 -16.94 -13.84
CA LEU A 302 -21.13 -17.92 -12.75
C LEU A 302 -21.12 -17.25 -11.37
N LEU A 303 -20.29 -16.24 -11.16
CA LEU A 303 -20.22 -15.49 -9.89
C LEU A 303 -21.51 -14.71 -9.62
N LEU A 304 -22.08 -14.05 -10.66
CA LEU A 304 -23.36 -13.36 -10.54
C LEU A 304 -24.50 -14.33 -10.19
N GLN A 305 -24.60 -15.45 -10.91
CA GLN A 305 -25.59 -16.50 -10.64
C GLN A 305 -25.43 -17.10 -9.25
N LEU A 306 -24.20 -17.29 -8.78
CA LEU A 306 -23.93 -17.80 -7.43
C LEU A 306 -24.43 -16.84 -6.35
N GLY A 307 -24.26 -15.53 -6.56
CA GLY A 307 -24.83 -14.51 -5.68
C GLY A 307 -26.36 -14.48 -5.72
N ASP A 308 -26.99 -14.67 -6.89
CA ASP A 308 -28.46 -14.76 -7.02
C ASP A 308 -29.04 -15.98 -6.31
N VAL A 309 -28.37 -17.13 -6.43
CA VAL A 309 -28.75 -18.36 -5.72
C VAL A 309 -28.58 -18.17 -4.21
N GLY A 310 -27.50 -17.52 -3.78
CA GLY A 310 -27.31 -17.12 -2.39
C GLY A 310 -28.48 -16.28 -1.89
N LYS A 311 -28.82 -15.20 -2.61
CA LYS A 311 -29.94 -14.31 -2.30
C LYS A 311 -31.24 -15.08 -2.08
N LYS A 312 -31.60 -15.97 -3.01
CA LYS A 312 -32.81 -16.82 -2.92
C LYS A 312 -32.78 -17.77 -1.73
N PHE A 313 -31.63 -18.36 -1.44
CA PHE A 313 -31.47 -19.26 -0.30
C PHE A 313 -31.68 -18.54 1.03
N TYR A 314 -31.16 -17.32 1.17
CA TYR A 314 -31.38 -16.51 2.38
C TYR A 314 -32.82 -16.01 2.49
N ALA A 315 -33.45 -15.59 1.38
CA ALA A 315 -34.86 -15.21 1.35
C ALA A 315 -35.78 -16.39 1.76
N ALA A 316 -35.59 -17.57 1.19
CA ALA A 316 -36.40 -18.74 1.54
C ALA A 316 -36.19 -19.22 2.99
N ARG A 317 -34.96 -19.06 3.52
CA ARG A 317 -34.66 -19.32 4.93
C ARG A 317 -35.34 -18.31 5.85
N ASP A 318 -35.46 -17.06 5.43
CA ASP A 318 -36.19 -16.03 6.16
C ASP A 318 -37.69 -16.37 6.23
N GLU A 319 -38.34 -16.69 5.10
CA GLU A 319 -39.74 -17.13 5.06
C GLU A 319 -40.00 -18.33 5.99
N SER A 320 -39.04 -19.26 6.05
CA SER A 320 -39.09 -20.44 6.92
C SER A 320 -38.91 -20.09 8.40
N ASN A 321 -38.02 -19.15 8.72
CA ASN A 321 -37.79 -18.67 10.08
C ASN A 321 -38.96 -17.82 10.59
N GLU A 322 -39.53 -16.96 9.75
CA GLU A 322 -40.74 -16.20 10.06
C GLU A 322 -41.90 -17.15 10.37
N SER A 323 -42.09 -18.19 9.55
CA SER A 323 -43.08 -19.23 9.79
C SER A 323 -42.85 -19.98 11.12
N LEU A 324 -41.60 -20.23 11.49
CA LEU A 324 -41.24 -20.85 12.79
C LEU A 324 -41.49 -19.92 13.98
N VAL A 325 -41.15 -18.63 13.86
CA VAL A 325 -41.39 -17.61 14.89
C VAL A 325 -42.89 -17.40 15.08
N GLN A 326 -43.66 -17.28 13.99
CA GLN A 326 -45.13 -17.20 14.05
C GLN A 326 -45.78 -18.46 14.66
N ALA A 327 -45.21 -19.65 14.42
CA ALA A 327 -45.66 -20.88 15.06
C ALA A 327 -45.28 -20.96 16.55
N ALA A 328 -44.14 -20.38 16.93
CA ALA A 328 -43.68 -20.30 18.31
C ALA A 328 -44.47 -19.26 19.14
N ASP A 329 -44.91 -18.16 18.54
CA ASP A 329 -45.75 -17.13 19.18
C ASP A 329 -47.14 -17.64 19.61
N GLN A 330 -47.61 -18.77 19.06
CA GLN A 330 -48.82 -19.46 19.56
C GLN A 330 -48.62 -20.11 20.94
N TRP A 331 -47.38 -20.21 21.44
CA TRP A 331 -47.02 -20.79 22.73
C TRP A 331 -46.03 -19.85 23.45
N GLN A 332 -46.52 -18.78 24.07
CA GLN A 332 -45.69 -17.72 24.66
C GLN A 332 -44.52 -18.21 25.54
N SER A 333 -43.30 -17.82 25.18
CA SER A 333 -42.40 -17.04 26.04
C SER A 333 -41.29 -16.37 25.19
N PRO A 334 -40.88 -15.12 25.49
CA PRO A 334 -39.90 -14.39 24.70
C PRO A 334 -38.50 -14.89 25.04
N THR A 335 -37.82 -15.52 24.08
CA THR A 335 -36.37 -15.76 24.18
C THR A 335 -35.68 -14.93 23.12
N ASP A 336 -34.83 -14.01 23.59
CA ASP A 336 -33.94 -13.20 22.77
C ASP A 336 -33.20 -14.07 21.76
N THR A 337 -33.33 -13.70 20.49
CA THR A 337 -32.63 -14.33 19.37
C THR A 337 -31.13 -14.09 19.50
N VAL A 338 -30.40 -15.08 20.04
CA VAL A 338 -28.94 -15.07 20.13
C VAL A 338 -28.35 -15.34 18.74
N SER A 339 -27.49 -14.45 18.26
CA SER A 339 -26.74 -14.58 17.02
C SER A 339 -25.83 -15.82 17.02
N ASP A 340 -25.82 -16.57 15.90
CA ASP A 340 -24.85 -17.64 15.65
C ASP A 340 -23.42 -17.07 15.56
N ARG A 341 -22.44 -17.77 16.15
CA ARG A 341 -20.99 -17.44 16.16
C ARG A 341 -20.31 -17.44 14.78
N ASN A 342 -21.09 -17.44 13.70
CA ASN A 342 -20.67 -17.63 12.31
C ASN A 342 -20.81 -16.36 11.44
N GLY A 343 -21.21 -15.22 12.01
CA GLY A 343 -21.27 -13.95 11.27
C GLY A 343 -22.43 -13.87 10.26
N ASN A 344 -23.58 -14.49 10.57
CA ASN A 344 -24.81 -14.20 9.83
C ASN A 344 -25.41 -12.88 10.35
N PRO A 345 -25.89 -11.98 9.47
CA PRO A 345 -26.57 -10.76 9.90
C PRO A 345 -27.86 -11.12 10.66
N GLY A 346 -28.03 -10.54 11.84
CA GLY A 346 -29.18 -10.64 12.72
C GLY A 346 -30.11 -9.43 12.58
N SER A 347 -30.47 -9.11 11.35
CA SER A 347 -31.70 -8.41 11.01
C SER A 347 -31.97 -8.75 9.55
N LEU A 348 -32.85 -9.74 9.35
CA LEU A 348 -33.03 -10.50 8.10
C LEU A 348 -34.00 -9.84 7.09
N ALA A 349 -34.32 -8.55 7.23
CA ALA A 349 -35.44 -7.94 6.53
C ALA A 349 -35.26 -7.66 5.01
N ASP A 350 -34.10 -7.95 4.42
CA ASP A 350 -33.95 -8.00 2.95
C ASP A 350 -32.74 -8.87 2.61
N ALA A 351 -32.97 -10.06 2.03
CA ALA A 351 -31.88 -10.87 1.50
C ALA A 351 -31.25 -10.14 0.32
N GLU A 352 -30.18 -9.36 0.56
CA GLU A 352 -29.44 -8.65 -0.48
C GLU A 352 -28.42 -9.57 -1.18
N TRP A 353 -28.08 -9.24 -2.43
CA TRP A 353 -27.05 -9.96 -3.18
C TRP A 353 -25.71 -9.84 -2.47
N SER A 354 -25.06 -10.97 -2.18
CA SER A 354 -23.73 -10.97 -1.58
C SER A 354 -22.92 -12.22 -1.94
N ILE A 355 -21.61 -12.04 -2.06
CA ILE A 355 -20.67 -13.12 -2.35
C ILE A 355 -19.57 -13.21 -1.28
N ALA A 356 -19.20 -14.42 -0.87
CA ALA A 356 -18.10 -14.63 0.07
C ALA A 356 -16.75 -14.76 -0.66
N LEU A 357 -15.65 -14.42 0.04
CA LEU A 357 -14.30 -14.55 -0.50
C LEU A 357 -14.01 -15.95 -1.07
N GLU A 358 -14.38 -17.00 -0.34
CA GLU A 358 -14.10 -18.38 -0.76
C GLU A 358 -14.88 -18.77 -2.01
N GLN A 359 -16.11 -18.26 -2.17
CA GLN A 359 -16.89 -18.43 -3.40
C GLN A 359 -16.23 -17.72 -4.57
N PHE A 360 -15.80 -16.47 -4.36
CA PHE A 360 -15.07 -15.70 -5.37
C PHE A 360 -13.80 -16.42 -5.81
N ILE A 361 -12.95 -16.82 -4.88
CA ILE A 361 -11.69 -17.53 -5.18
C ILE A 361 -12.00 -18.86 -5.88
N ALA A 362 -12.87 -19.71 -5.31
CA ALA A 362 -13.14 -21.04 -5.85
C ALA A 362 -13.65 -20.98 -7.29
N THR A 363 -14.59 -20.08 -7.60
CA THR A 363 -15.13 -19.93 -8.96
C THR A 363 -14.12 -19.30 -9.91
N THR A 364 -13.36 -18.29 -9.47
CA THR A 364 -12.33 -17.65 -10.31
C THR A 364 -11.24 -18.63 -10.73
N LEU A 365 -10.88 -19.56 -9.85
CA LEU A 365 -9.86 -20.58 -10.11
C LEU A 365 -10.35 -21.77 -10.97
N THR A 366 -11.59 -21.74 -11.45
CA THR A 366 -12.06 -22.71 -12.46
C THR A 366 -11.56 -22.38 -13.88
N GLY A 367 -11.13 -21.14 -14.14
CA GLY A 367 -10.64 -20.71 -15.44
C GLY A 367 -9.13 -20.79 -15.53
N GLN A 368 -8.64 -21.72 -16.34
CA GLN A 368 -7.20 -21.94 -16.48
C GLN A 368 -6.41 -20.69 -16.94
N PRO A 369 -6.88 -19.87 -17.90
CA PRO A 369 -6.15 -18.65 -18.27
C PRO A 369 -5.95 -17.68 -17.10
N ILE A 370 -6.95 -17.56 -16.22
CA ILE A 370 -6.87 -16.72 -15.01
C ILE A 370 -5.88 -17.32 -14.00
N VAL A 371 -5.93 -18.64 -13.82
CA VAL A 371 -4.98 -19.37 -12.96
C VAL A 371 -3.55 -19.14 -13.46
N ASP A 372 -3.30 -19.27 -14.76
CA ASP A 372 -1.97 -19.11 -15.35
C ASP A 372 -1.45 -17.68 -15.14
N PHE A 373 -2.28 -16.66 -15.37
CA PHE A 373 -1.94 -15.26 -15.12
C PHE A 373 -1.55 -14.99 -13.65
N PHE A 374 -2.37 -15.44 -12.70
CA PHE A 374 -2.12 -15.20 -11.28
C PHE A 374 -1.02 -16.11 -10.70
N SER A 375 -0.68 -17.21 -11.36
CA SER A 375 0.43 -18.09 -10.97
C SER A 375 1.78 -17.58 -11.46
N GLN A 376 1.80 -16.75 -12.52
CA GLN A 376 3.04 -16.19 -13.03
C GLN A 376 3.67 -15.21 -12.03
N ARG A 377 4.94 -15.48 -11.69
CA ARG A 377 5.79 -14.57 -10.92
C ARG A 377 6.51 -13.60 -11.84
N VAL A 378 6.57 -12.34 -11.44
CA VAL A 378 7.29 -11.30 -12.17
C VAL A 378 8.79 -11.39 -11.88
N ASP A 379 9.62 -11.21 -12.91
CA ASP A 379 11.05 -10.97 -12.74
C ASP A 379 11.27 -9.51 -12.31
N ILE A 380 11.55 -9.31 -11.03
CA ILE A 380 11.73 -7.98 -10.44
C ILE A 380 13.00 -7.30 -10.97
N VAL A 381 14.06 -8.07 -11.22
CA VAL A 381 15.34 -7.52 -11.72
C VAL A 381 15.15 -6.97 -13.13
N GLU A 382 14.45 -7.71 -13.99
CA GLU A 382 14.14 -7.25 -15.34
C GLU A 382 13.21 -6.04 -15.32
N ALA A 383 12.16 -6.06 -14.49
CA ALA A 383 11.21 -4.95 -14.37
C ALA A 383 11.89 -3.65 -13.92
N VAL A 384 12.73 -3.70 -12.88
CA VAL A 384 13.52 -2.56 -12.40
C VAL A 384 14.49 -2.07 -13.49
N SER A 385 15.15 -2.99 -14.19
CA SER A 385 16.05 -2.65 -15.30
C SER A 385 15.32 -1.95 -16.45
N HIS A 386 14.08 -2.34 -16.74
CA HIS A 386 13.24 -1.66 -17.72
C HIS A 386 12.85 -0.25 -17.26
N MET A 387 12.52 -0.05 -15.97
CA MET A 387 12.26 1.27 -15.42
C MET A 387 13.47 2.20 -15.51
N ARG A 388 14.67 1.73 -15.14
CA ARG A 388 15.92 2.49 -15.29
C ARG A 388 16.15 2.94 -16.73
N ARG A 389 15.93 2.06 -17.71
CA ARG A 389 16.05 2.39 -19.13
C ARG A 389 15.07 3.47 -19.56
N ARG A 390 13.80 3.36 -19.18
CA ARG A 390 12.76 4.36 -19.48
C ARG A 390 13.13 5.73 -18.90
N ARG A 391 13.59 5.77 -17.66
CA ARG A 391 14.07 7.01 -17.02
C ARG A 391 15.22 7.65 -17.80
N PHE A 392 16.22 6.86 -18.20
CA PHE A 392 17.35 7.37 -18.98
C PHE A 392 16.89 7.98 -20.31
N THR A 393 15.97 7.33 -21.03
CA THR A 393 15.44 7.87 -22.29
C THR A 393 14.65 9.17 -22.10
N THR A 394 13.85 9.30 -21.04
CA THR A 394 13.09 10.52 -20.76
C THR A 394 14.02 11.69 -20.44
N ILE A 395 15.08 11.46 -19.64
CA ILE A 395 16.05 12.51 -19.31
C ILE A 395 16.81 12.97 -20.56
N HIS A 396 17.25 12.04 -21.41
CA HIS A 396 18.03 12.38 -22.60
C HIS A 396 17.20 13.13 -23.65
N THR A 397 15.95 12.70 -23.88
CA THR A 397 15.03 13.40 -24.79
C THR A 397 14.69 14.81 -24.32
N LEU A 398 14.59 15.04 -23.01
CA LEU A 398 14.40 16.39 -22.46
C LEU A 398 15.66 17.25 -22.55
N ALA A 399 16.85 16.65 -22.39
CA ALA A 399 18.12 17.35 -22.53
C ALA A 399 18.43 17.75 -23.99
N ASP A 400 17.98 16.97 -24.97
CA ASP A 400 18.13 17.29 -26.41
C ASP A 400 17.14 18.37 -26.90
N LEU A 401 16.16 18.77 -26.08
CA LEU A 401 15.17 19.81 -26.37
C LEU A 401 15.48 21.18 -25.72
N GLN A 402 16.60 21.30 -25.00
CA GLN A 402 17.14 22.54 -24.44
C GLN A 402 18.40 22.96 -25.18
#